data_AF-A0A093HQL8-F1
#
_entry.id   AF-A0A093HQL8-F1
#
_cell.length_a   1.000
_cell.length_b   1.000
_cell.length_c   1.000
_cell.angle_alpha   90.00
_cell.angle_beta   90.00
_cell.angle_gamma   90.00
#
_symmetry.space_group_name_H-M   'P 1'
#
loop_
_entity.id
_entity.type
_entity.pdbx_description
1 polymer ?
#
loop_
_entity_poly.entity_id
_entity_poly.type
_entity_poly.pdbx_seq_one_letter_code
_entity_poly.pdbx_strand_id
1 'polypeptide(L)'
;PCFSDTGTEPPESGIFGFMINISSLLGVATMYIRYLIIEKQNESSHFISSSFNILSLFIGLMGCVGMAIVATFQELSVPSVHDIGALVAFGSGVIYITLQSIISYKSCPQWNTYLVCHIRMAISVISCVAVIPMIVFASRISMTKIHWIPNEK
;
A
#
# COMPACT_ATOMS: atom_id res chain seq x y z
N PRO A 1 15.71 -14.74 14.86
CA PRO A 1 14.23 -14.84 14.92
C PRO A 1 13.60 -13.44 14.91
N CYS A 2 13.16 -13.00 13.72
CA CYS A 2 12.32 -11.80 13.57
C CYS A 2 10.86 -12.27 13.64
N PHE A 3 9.93 -11.42 14.12
CA PHE A 3 8.50 -11.76 14.29
C PHE A 3 7.77 -12.30 13.03
N SER A 4 8.43 -12.29 11.86
CA SER A 4 7.94 -12.79 10.58
C SER A 4 8.09 -14.30 10.37
N ASP A 5 8.90 -15.00 11.20
CA ASP A 5 9.14 -16.45 11.05
C ASP A 5 8.00 -17.32 11.63
N THR A 6 7.03 -16.73 12.32
CA THR A 6 5.82 -17.41 12.86
C THR A 6 4.64 -17.37 11.88
N GLY A 7 4.88 -17.13 10.59
CA GLY A 7 3.85 -17.13 9.55
C GLY A 7 4.28 -17.87 8.29
N THR A 8 5.36 -18.65 8.38
CA THR A 8 5.98 -19.30 7.23
C THR A 8 5.53 -20.75 7.07
N GLU A 9 5.13 -21.42 8.16
CA GLU A 9 4.73 -22.83 8.10
C GLU A 9 3.21 -23.00 8.29
N PRO A 10 2.57 -24.06 7.77
CA PRO A 10 1.19 -24.37 8.13
C PRO A 10 1.09 -24.78 9.62
N PRO A 11 0.10 -24.33 10.41
CA PRO A 11 -1.13 -23.62 10.02
C PRO A 11 -1.06 -22.08 10.13
N GLU A 12 -0.01 -21.52 10.71
CA GLU A 12 0.14 -20.10 11.03
C GLU A 12 0.11 -19.19 9.79
N SER A 13 0.72 -19.65 8.69
CA SER A 13 0.75 -18.94 7.40
C SER A 13 -0.63 -18.77 6.76
N GLY A 14 -1.54 -19.72 6.98
CA GLY A 14 -2.92 -19.66 6.52
C GLY A 14 -3.78 -18.65 7.30
N ILE A 15 -3.59 -18.59 8.62
CA ILE A 15 -4.29 -17.61 9.48
C ILE A 15 -3.83 -16.19 9.13
N PHE A 16 -2.53 -16.01 8.94
CA PHE A 16 -1.96 -14.72 8.55
C PHE A 16 -2.50 -14.24 7.19
N GLY A 17 -2.48 -15.10 6.17
CA GLY A 17 -3.05 -14.78 4.85
C GLY A 17 -4.55 -14.46 4.93
N PHE A 18 -5.32 -15.18 5.75
CA PHE A 18 -6.74 -14.88 5.95
C PHE A 18 -6.97 -13.49 6.57
N MET A 19 -6.20 -13.13 7.60
CA MET A 19 -6.28 -11.82 8.25
C MET A 19 -5.90 -10.68 7.30
N ILE A 20 -4.87 -10.86 6.46
CA ILE A 20 -4.49 -9.87 5.45
C ILE A 20 -5.59 -9.69 4.42
N ASN A 21 -6.23 -10.77 3.96
CA ASN A 21 -7.34 -10.68 3.01
C ASN A 21 -8.54 -9.92 3.59
N ILE A 22 -8.92 -10.18 4.85
CA ILE A 22 -9.96 -9.40 5.53
C ILE A 22 -9.55 -7.92 5.61
N SER A 23 -8.30 -7.65 6.00
CA SER A 23 -7.79 -6.29 6.11
C SER A 23 -7.78 -5.56 4.77
N SER A 24 -7.48 -6.27 3.68
CA SER A 24 -7.55 -5.74 2.31
C SER A 24 -8.98 -5.34 1.94
N LEU A 25 -9.97 -6.18 2.22
CA LEU A 25 -11.39 -5.86 1.96
C LEU A 25 -11.86 -4.65 2.78
N LEU A 26 -11.50 -4.59 4.06
CA LEU A 26 -11.78 -3.41 4.90
C LEU A 26 -11.05 -2.16 4.41
N GLY A 27 -9.84 -2.33 3.85
CA GLY A 27 -9.09 -1.28 3.18
C GLY A 27 -9.85 -0.70 1.99
N VAL A 28 -10.35 -1.56 1.08
CA VAL A 28 -11.19 -1.15 -0.05
C VAL A 28 -12.40 -0.36 0.42
N ALA A 29 -13.13 -0.87 1.41
CA ALA A 29 -14.31 -0.19 1.96
C ALA A 29 -13.94 1.18 2.54
N THR A 30 -12.85 1.27 3.30
CA THR A 30 -12.37 2.52 3.91
C THR A 30 -11.98 3.55 2.85
N MET A 31 -11.25 3.13 1.81
CA MET A 31 -10.82 4.00 0.73
C MET A 31 -12.00 4.51 -0.09
N TYR A 32 -12.99 3.66 -0.34
CA TYR A 32 -14.22 4.03 -1.04
C TYR A 32 -15.07 5.03 -0.23
N ILE A 33 -15.26 4.78 1.08
CA ILE A 33 -15.95 5.72 1.97
C ILE A 33 -15.21 7.07 1.98
N ARG A 34 -13.87 7.06 2.04
CA ARG A 34 -13.08 8.28 2.00
C ARG A 34 -13.25 9.05 0.69
N TYR A 35 -13.30 8.35 -0.44
CA TYR A 35 -13.60 8.95 -1.74
C TYR A 35 -14.93 9.70 -1.73
N LEU A 36 -16.01 9.05 -1.23
CA LEU A 36 -17.35 9.65 -1.15
C LEU A 36 -17.38 10.87 -0.22
N ILE A 37 -16.69 10.81 0.92
CA ILE A 37 -16.57 11.94 1.85
C ILE A 37 -15.91 13.14 1.15
N ILE A 38 -14.80 12.90 0.44
CA ILE A 38 -14.08 13.97 -0.27
C ILE A 38 -14.94 14.55 -1.39
N GLU A 39 -15.63 13.71 -2.16
CA GLU A 39 -16.53 14.13 -3.24
C GLU A 39 -17.61 15.08 -2.70
N LYS A 40 -18.30 14.68 -1.62
CA LYS A 40 -19.32 15.49 -0.96
C LYS A 40 -18.77 16.79 -0.37
N GLN A 41 -17.57 16.77 0.19
CA GLN A 41 -16.92 18.00 0.68
C GLN A 41 -16.57 18.93 -0.48
N ASN A 42 -16.12 18.37 -1.60
CA ASN A 42 -15.68 19.12 -2.77
C ASN A 42 -16.83 19.80 -3.51
N GLU A 43 -18.06 19.27 -3.48
CA GLU A 43 -19.26 19.93 -4.02
C GLU A 43 -19.46 21.34 -3.45
N SER A 44 -19.13 21.53 -2.17
CA SER A 44 -19.35 22.79 -1.46
C SER A 44 -18.17 23.77 -1.49
N SER A 45 -16.94 23.26 -1.69
CA SER A 45 -15.71 24.05 -1.47
C SER A 45 -14.69 23.96 -2.61
N HIS A 46 -14.86 23.04 -3.55
CA HIS A 46 -14.07 22.89 -4.78
C HIS A 46 -12.55 23.05 -4.56
N PHE A 47 -12.02 22.38 -3.54
CA PHE A 47 -10.62 22.48 -3.13
C PHE A 47 -9.69 21.52 -3.90
N ILE A 48 -10.25 20.52 -4.59
CA ILE A 48 -9.53 19.63 -5.50
C ILE A 48 -10.32 19.37 -6.79
N SER A 49 -9.64 18.88 -7.82
CA SER A 49 -10.33 18.33 -8.99
C SER A 49 -10.89 16.94 -8.68
N SER A 50 -12.06 16.62 -9.24
CA SER A 50 -12.68 15.28 -9.09
C SER A 50 -11.75 14.17 -9.59
N SER A 51 -11.04 14.39 -10.70
CA SER A 51 -10.06 13.44 -11.24
C SER A 51 -8.94 13.10 -10.25
N PHE A 52 -8.53 14.04 -9.39
CA PHE A 52 -7.50 13.77 -8.38
C PHE A 52 -8.02 12.84 -7.27
N ASN A 53 -9.29 12.96 -6.89
CA ASN A 53 -9.93 12.06 -5.92
C ASN A 53 -10.06 10.64 -6.50
N ILE A 54 -10.50 10.53 -7.76
CA ILE A 54 -10.63 9.24 -8.47
C ILE A 54 -9.26 8.58 -8.62
N LEU A 55 -8.23 9.33 -9.03
CA LEU A 55 -6.87 8.82 -9.14
C LEU A 55 -6.36 8.27 -7.80
N SER A 56 -6.59 9.01 -6.71
CA SER A 56 -6.23 8.54 -5.37
C SER A 56 -6.95 7.23 -5.03
N LEU A 57 -8.26 7.12 -5.29
CA LEU A 57 -9.00 5.87 -5.07
C LEU A 57 -8.40 4.71 -5.85
N PHE A 58 -8.16 4.88 -7.15
CA PHE A 58 -7.62 3.83 -8.02
C PHE A 58 -6.25 3.32 -7.52
N ILE A 59 -5.36 4.23 -7.13
CA ILE A 59 -4.06 3.88 -6.55
C ILE A 59 -4.23 3.12 -5.22
N GLY A 60 -5.18 3.52 -4.38
CA GLY A 60 -5.48 2.78 -3.14
C GLY A 60 -5.98 1.36 -3.40
N LEU A 61 -6.87 1.18 -4.39
CA LEU A 61 -7.39 -0.13 -4.78
C LEU A 61 -6.31 -1.06 -5.33
N MET A 62 -5.39 -0.52 -6.14
CA MET A 62 -4.18 -1.23 -6.57
C MET A 62 -3.41 -1.81 -5.36
N GLY A 63 -3.29 -1.04 -4.27
CA GLY A 63 -2.63 -1.51 -3.05
C GLY A 63 -3.34 -2.65 -2.35
N CYS A 64 -4.68 -2.60 -2.32
CA CYS A 64 -5.49 -3.69 -1.77
C CYS A 64 -5.36 -4.98 -2.61
N VAL A 65 -5.28 -4.85 -3.94
CA VAL A 65 -4.98 -5.98 -4.83
C VAL A 65 -3.60 -6.56 -4.51
N GLY A 66 -2.58 -5.72 -4.35
CA GLY A 66 -1.24 -6.17 -3.91
C GLY A 66 -1.29 -6.93 -2.58
N MET A 67 -2.03 -6.42 -1.59
CA MET A 67 -2.22 -7.08 -0.30
C MET A 67 -2.88 -8.45 -0.43
N ALA A 68 -3.88 -8.59 -1.31
CA ALA A 68 -4.53 -9.88 -1.57
C ALA A 68 -3.59 -10.88 -2.25
N ILE A 69 -2.71 -10.42 -3.15
CA ILE A 69 -1.67 -11.26 -3.78
C ILE A 69 -0.69 -11.74 -2.72
N VAL A 70 -0.16 -10.85 -1.88
CA VAL A 70 0.77 -11.18 -0.77
C VAL A 70 0.16 -12.21 0.17
N ALA A 71 -1.13 -12.07 0.47
CA ALA A 71 -1.86 -12.98 1.35
C ALA A 71 -2.11 -14.37 0.74
N THR A 72 -2.28 -14.44 -0.58
CA THR A 72 -2.63 -15.67 -1.30
C THR A 72 -1.39 -16.45 -1.72
N PHE A 73 -0.37 -15.75 -2.20
CA PHE A 73 0.89 -16.33 -2.67
C PHE A 73 1.96 -16.13 -1.62
N GLN A 74 2.18 -17.18 -0.83
CA GLN A 74 3.21 -17.19 0.20
C GLN A 74 4.60 -17.11 -0.40
N GLU A 75 5.49 -16.38 0.27
CA GLU A 75 6.88 -16.16 -0.14
C GLU A 75 7.62 -17.49 -0.39
N LEU A 76 7.41 -18.49 0.47
CA LEU A 76 8.08 -19.79 0.35
C LEU A 76 7.58 -20.64 -0.83
N SER A 77 6.34 -20.43 -1.28
CA SER A 77 5.75 -21.21 -2.38
C SER A 77 6.01 -20.58 -3.73
N VAL A 78 5.73 -19.28 -3.86
CA VAL A 78 5.82 -18.55 -5.13
C VAL A 78 6.45 -17.17 -4.92
N PRO A 79 7.76 -17.10 -4.60
CA PRO A 79 8.42 -15.86 -4.16
C PRO A 79 8.32 -14.75 -5.18
N SER A 80 8.42 -15.07 -6.48
CA SER A 80 8.33 -14.04 -7.53
C SER A 80 6.98 -13.33 -7.57
N VAL A 81 5.87 -14.03 -7.30
CA VAL A 81 4.53 -13.42 -7.32
C VAL A 81 4.29 -12.67 -6.02
N HIS A 82 4.78 -13.20 -4.90
CA HIS A 82 4.76 -12.55 -3.60
C HIS A 82 5.47 -11.19 -3.65
N ASP A 83 6.70 -11.14 -4.18
CA ASP A 83 7.51 -9.92 -4.29
C ASP A 83 6.82 -8.84 -5.15
N ILE A 84 6.20 -9.25 -6.27
CA ILE A 84 5.42 -8.35 -7.13
C ILE A 84 4.21 -7.82 -6.35
N GLY A 85 3.48 -8.70 -5.65
CA GLY A 85 2.36 -8.32 -4.79
C GLY A 85 2.78 -7.30 -3.72
N ALA A 86 3.91 -7.54 -3.06
CA ALA A 86 4.46 -6.65 -2.03
C ALA A 86 4.84 -5.29 -2.63
N LEU A 87 5.55 -5.27 -3.77
CA LEU A 87 5.91 -4.03 -4.46
C LEU A 87 4.65 -3.21 -4.82
N VAL A 88 3.61 -3.86 -5.33
CA VAL A 88 2.34 -3.20 -5.65
C VAL A 88 1.67 -2.69 -4.38
N ALA A 89 1.56 -3.51 -3.33
CA ALA A 89 0.93 -3.15 -2.06
C ALA A 89 1.58 -1.93 -1.41
N PHE A 90 2.89 -2.00 -1.16
CA PHE A 90 3.63 -0.96 -0.47
C PHE A 90 3.83 0.28 -1.34
N GLY A 91 4.19 0.11 -2.62
CA GLY A 91 4.42 1.23 -3.53
C GLY A 91 3.16 2.07 -3.74
N SER A 92 2.05 1.44 -4.10
CA SER A 92 0.77 2.16 -4.27
C SER A 92 0.21 2.67 -2.94
N GLY A 93 0.42 1.95 -1.83
CA GLY A 93 0.05 2.41 -0.49
C GLY A 93 0.75 3.73 -0.11
N VAL A 94 2.06 3.84 -0.32
CA VAL A 94 2.81 5.07 -0.07
C VAL A 94 2.29 6.23 -0.91
N ILE A 95 2.04 5.98 -2.20
CA ILE A 95 1.48 7.00 -3.09
C ILE A 95 0.09 7.42 -2.60
N TYR A 96 -0.77 6.45 -2.24
CA TYR A 96 -2.11 6.71 -1.72
C TYR A 96 -2.09 7.60 -0.48
N ILE A 97 -1.30 7.26 0.53
CA ILE A 97 -1.26 8.06 1.77
C ILE A 97 -0.67 9.45 1.56
N THR A 98 0.26 9.59 0.60
CA THR A 98 0.82 10.89 0.22
C THR A 98 -0.24 11.76 -0.42
N LEU A 99 -0.97 11.24 -1.41
CA LEU A 99 -2.09 11.95 -2.04
C LEU A 99 -3.15 12.33 -1.00
N GLN A 100 -3.52 11.40 -0.13
CA GLN A 100 -4.48 11.60 0.94
C GLN A 100 -4.02 12.64 1.99
N SER A 101 -2.71 12.81 2.20
CA SER A 101 -2.15 13.88 3.04
C SER A 101 -2.29 15.24 2.35
N ILE A 102 -1.96 15.32 1.06
CA ILE A 102 -2.11 16.54 0.25
C ILE A 102 -3.58 17.00 0.22
N ILE A 103 -4.53 16.08 -0.04
CA ILE A 103 -5.97 16.38 -0.02
C ILE A 103 -6.39 16.95 1.34
N SER A 104 -5.84 16.41 2.44
CA SER A 104 -6.17 16.89 3.78
C SER A 104 -5.73 18.33 3.97
N TYR A 105 -4.50 18.70 3.59
CA TYR A 105 -4.05 20.10 3.65
C TYR A 105 -4.88 21.03 2.77
N LYS A 106 -5.26 20.60 1.57
CA LYS A 106 -6.11 21.42 0.69
C LYS A 106 -7.50 21.66 1.26
N SER A 107 -8.00 20.73 2.07
CA SER A 107 -9.29 20.85 2.75
C SER A 107 -9.23 21.55 4.12
N CYS A 108 -8.02 21.78 4.64
CA CYS A 108 -7.76 22.53 5.88
C CYS A 108 -8.01 24.04 5.58
N PRO A 109 -8.64 24.83 6.48
CA PRO A 109 -9.18 24.44 7.79
C PRO A 109 -10.66 23.99 7.77
N GLN A 110 -11.36 24.09 6.63
CA GLN A 110 -12.81 23.92 6.57
C GLN A 110 -13.27 22.49 6.95
N TRP A 111 -12.54 21.46 6.50
CA TRP A 111 -12.93 20.06 6.66
C TRP A 111 -11.92 19.22 7.45
N ASN A 112 -10.72 19.74 7.69
CA ASN A 112 -9.69 19.08 8.47
C ASN A 112 -8.96 20.10 9.35
N THR A 113 -8.41 19.61 10.46
CA THR A 113 -7.57 20.41 11.36
C THR A 113 -6.10 20.28 10.98
N TYR A 114 -5.31 21.33 11.21
CA TYR A 114 -3.87 21.32 10.93
C TYR A 114 -3.14 20.19 11.67
N LEU A 115 -3.59 19.81 12.88
CA LEU A 115 -3.01 18.68 13.62
C LEU A 115 -3.18 17.35 12.86
N VAL A 116 -4.39 17.06 12.36
CA VAL A 116 -4.64 15.87 11.55
C VAL A 116 -3.86 15.93 10.24
N CYS A 117 -3.80 17.10 9.61
CA CYS A 117 -3.00 17.36 8.41
C CYS A 117 -1.49 17.02 8.68
N HIS A 118 -0.91 17.43 9.82
CA HIS A 118 0.48 17.09 10.22
C HIS A 118 0.69 15.60 10.53
N ILE A 119 -0.23 14.97 11.27
CA ILE A 119 -0.12 13.54 11.61
C ILE A 119 -0.11 12.68 10.33
N ARG A 120 -1.02 12.97 9.38
CA ARG A 120 -1.07 12.24 8.11
C ARG A 120 0.21 12.41 7.30
N MET A 121 0.77 13.62 7.30
CA MET A 121 2.06 13.87 6.65
C MET A 121 3.21 13.11 7.31
N ALA A 122 3.26 13.07 8.64
CA ALA A 122 4.29 12.33 9.36
C ALA A 122 4.23 10.83 9.01
N ILE A 123 3.03 10.23 9.01
CA ILE A 123 2.82 8.84 8.57
C ILE A 123 3.28 8.68 7.12
N SER A 124 2.94 9.63 6.23
CA SER A 124 3.38 9.63 4.83
C SER A 124 4.89 9.58 4.68
N VAL A 125 5.62 10.43 5.41
CA VAL A 125 7.08 10.47 5.39
C VAL A 125 7.66 9.16 5.91
N ILE A 126 7.14 8.64 7.02
CA ILE A 126 7.60 7.38 7.61
C ILE A 126 7.42 6.24 6.61
N SER A 127 6.27 6.14 5.94
CA SER A 127 6.05 5.08 4.95
C SER A 127 6.94 5.23 3.71
N CYS A 128 7.20 6.45 3.24
CA CYS A 128 8.17 6.67 2.14
C CYS A 128 9.55 6.13 2.51
N VAL A 129 10.02 6.40 3.73
CA VAL A 129 11.31 5.89 4.22
C VAL A 129 11.28 4.37 4.36
N ALA A 130 10.18 3.81 4.89
CA ALA A 130 10.01 2.37 5.08
C ALA A 130 10.00 1.57 3.77
N VAL A 131 9.65 2.19 2.64
CA VAL A 131 9.68 1.54 1.31
C VAL A 131 11.10 1.40 0.74
N ILE A 132 12.06 2.22 1.19
CA ILE A 132 13.43 2.23 0.66
C ILE A 132 14.12 0.87 0.85
N PRO A 133 14.14 0.24 2.05
CA PRO A 133 14.71 -1.09 2.22
C PRO A 133 14.11 -2.11 1.27
N MET A 134 12.78 -2.12 1.10
CA MET A 134 12.10 -3.06 0.19
C MET A 134 12.63 -2.92 -1.24
N ILE A 135 12.76 -1.70 -1.77
CA ILE A 135 13.31 -1.45 -3.11
C ILE A 135 14.77 -1.88 -3.20
N VAL A 136 15.58 -1.60 -2.17
CA VAL A 136 16.99 -1.99 -2.12
C VAL A 136 17.13 -3.52 -2.12
N PHE A 137 16.36 -4.24 -1.31
CA PHE A 137 16.41 -5.69 -1.28
C PHE A 137 15.90 -6.31 -2.59
N ALA A 138 14.78 -5.83 -3.13
CA ALA A 138 14.24 -6.30 -4.40
C ALA A 138 15.22 -6.11 -5.57
N SER A 139 15.88 -4.95 -5.65
CA SER A 139 16.88 -4.67 -6.69
C SER A 139 18.13 -5.55 -6.57
N ARG A 140 18.59 -5.83 -5.34
CA ARG A 140 19.74 -6.72 -5.11
C ARG A 140 19.43 -8.16 -5.51
N ILE A 141 18.24 -8.66 -5.18
CA ILE A 141 17.78 -10.00 -5.58
C ILE A 141 17.66 -10.09 -7.12
N SER A 142 17.08 -9.09 -7.76
CA SER A 142 16.97 -9.03 -9.22
C SER A 142 18.35 -9.08 -9.90
N MET A 143 19.31 -8.29 -9.43
CA MET A 143 20.69 -8.31 -9.95
C MET A 143 21.36 -9.68 -9.78
N THR A 144 21.15 -10.36 -8.64
CA THR A 144 21.70 -11.72 -8.44
C THR A 144 21.07 -12.74 -9.38
N LYS A 145 19.76 -12.65 -9.69
CA LYS A 145 19.11 -13.52 -10.69
C LYS A 145 19.57 -13.24 -12.11
N ILE A 146 19.83 -11.98 -12.47
CA ILE A 146 20.35 -11.60 -13.80
C ILE A 146 21.79 -12.10 -13.98
N HIS A 147 22.60 -12.12 -12.92
CA HIS A 147 23.94 -12.71 -12.98
C HIS A 147 23.88 -14.24 -13.12
N TRP A 148 22.82 -14.86 -12.60
CA TRP A 148 22.55 -16.29 -12.72
C TRP A 148 21.72 -16.61 -13.98
N ILE A 149 22.26 -16.30 -15.17
CA ILE A 149 21.76 -16.89 -16.42
C ILE A 149 22.54 -18.19 -16.64
N PRO A 150 21.94 -19.38 -16.47
CA PRO A 150 22.60 -20.63 -16.77
C PRO A 150 22.60 -20.81 -18.29
N ASN A 151 23.56 -20.18 -18.97
CA ASN A 151 24.11 -20.84 -20.14
C ASN A 151 25.07 -21.91 -19.60
N GLU A 152 24.88 -23.14 -20.06
CA GLU A 152 25.59 -24.38 -19.71
C GLU A 152 24.94 -25.22 -18.60
N LYS A 153 23.94 -26.05 -18.95
CA LYS A 153 24.13 -27.42 -19.47
C LYS A 153 22.80 -28.06 -19.86
#